data_AF-A0A946M9P0-F1
#
_entry.id   AF-A0A946M9P0-F1
#
_cell.length_a   1.000
_cell.length_b   1.000
_cell.length_c   1.000
_cell.angle_alpha   90.00
_cell.angle_beta   90.00
_cell.angle_gamma   90.00
#
_symmetry.space_group_name_H-M   'P 1'
#
loop_
_entity.id
_entity.type
_entity.pdbx_description
1 polymer ?
#
loop_
_entity_poly.entity_id
_entity_poly.type
_entity_poly.pdbx_seq_one_letter_code
_entity_poly.pdbx_strand_id
1 'polypeptide(L)'
;MNSYEGYIRQVIGWREFMRGVYQLEGRLIEKSNFFGNTRVMKNTWYIGNTGLFPLDYSIKSTLKYSYSHHIERLMIQANIMNLCEINPKASYNWFMEMYIDSSDWVMTPNVYSMGMFADGGILATKPYVCGSNYIRKMMNFKKGDWCDILDGLFWRFVNNNKKFFKENARLSMMTIILDKMEDDKKLRLFSLAENFIEKNTSSK
;
A
#
# COMPACT_ATOMS: atom_id res chain seq x y z
N MET A 1 -12.93 -3.46 28.10
CA MET A 1 -12.78 -4.80 27.48
C MET A 1 -12.21 -4.73 26.06
N ASN A 2 -12.73 -3.86 25.18
CA ASN A 2 -12.34 -3.78 23.76
C ASN A 2 -10.85 -3.48 23.48
N SER A 3 -10.17 -2.73 24.36
CA SER A 3 -8.74 -2.42 24.19
C SER A 3 -7.81 -3.60 24.49
N TYR A 4 -8.12 -4.42 25.51
CA TYR A 4 -7.32 -5.60 25.89
C TYR A 4 -7.42 -6.70 24.85
N GLU A 5 -8.64 -7.02 24.41
CA GLU A 5 -8.86 -8.03 23.37
C GLU A 5 -8.15 -7.61 22.07
N GLY A 6 -8.28 -6.35 21.66
CA GLY A 6 -7.64 -5.84 20.46
C GLY A 6 -6.12 -5.98 20.48
N TYR A 7 -5.48 -5.68 21.62
CA TYR A 7 -4.03 -5.86 21.81
C TYR A 7 -3.64 -7.34 21.79
N ILE A 8 -4.31 -8.19 22.58
CA ILE A 8 -4.03 -9.63 22.66
C ILE A 8 -4.17 -10.27 21.26
N ARG A 9 -5.20 -9.90 20.51
CA ARG A 9 -5.42 -10.38 19.13
C ARG A 9 -4.29 -10.02 18.17
N GLN A 10 -3.58 -8.91 18.36
CA GLN A 10 -2.40 -8.62 17.54
C GLN A 10 -1.26 -9.61 17.81
N VAL A 11 -1.10 -10.04 19.06
CA VAL A 11 -0.01 -10.94 19.48
C VAL A 11 -0.37 -12.39 19.23
N ILE A 12 -1.37 -12.94 19.91
CA ILE A 12 -1.69 -14.38 19.79
C ILE A 12 -2.49 -14.70 18.52
N GLY A 13 -3.06 -13.68 17.86
CA GLY A 13 -3.74 -13.81 16.57
C GLY A 13 -2.78 -13.50 15.43
N TRP A 14 -2.64 -12.22 15.08
CA TRP A 14 -1.91 -11.81 13.88
C TRP A 14 -0.44 -12.24 13.86
N ARG A 15 0.33 -12.04 14.93
CA ARG A 15 1.75 -12.40 14.94
C ARG A 15 1.96 -13.91 14.79
N GLU A 16 1.22 -14.73 15.52
CA GLU A 16 1.30 -16.20 15.39
C GLU A 16 0.77 -16.69 14.03
N PHE A 17 -0.31 -16.09 13.53
CA PHE A 17 -0.85 -16.39 12.20
C PHE A 17 0.16 -16.09 11.08
N MET A 18 0.82 -14.93 11.13
CA MET A 18 1.87 -14.56 10.18
C MET A 18 3.02 -15.57 10.19
N ARG A 19 3.41 -16.05 11.38
CA ARG A 19 4.43 -17.10 11.51
C ARG A 19 3.99 -18.40 10.84
N GLY A 20 2.75 -18.84 11.07
CA GLY A 20 2.19 -20.03 10.44
C GLY A 20 2.11 -19.92 8.93
N VAL A 21 1.61 -18.80 8.40
CA VAL A 21 1.55 -18.51 6.97
C VAL A 21 2.94 -18.55 6.35
N TYR A 22 3.93 -17.93 6.99
CA TYR A 22 5.30 -17.94 6.47
C TYR A 22 5.88 -19.36 6.37
N GLN A 23 5.64 -20.21 7.38
CA GLN A 23 6.14 -21.59 7.39
C GLN A 23 5.49 -22.45 6.29
N LEU A 24 4.20 -22.23 6.02
CA LEU A 24 3.45 -23.02 5.04
C LEU A 24 3.63 -22.50 3.61
N GLU A 25 3.52 -21.19 3.43
CA GLU A 25 3.37 -20.54 2.11
C GLU A 25 4.45 -19.49 1.80
N GLY A 26 5.40 -19.23 2.71
CA GLY A 26 6.37 -18.13 2.58
C GLY A 26 7.14 -18.14 1.25
N ARG A 27 7.60 -19.32 0.79
CA ARG A 27 8.31 -19.46 -0.49
C ARG A 27 7.45 -19.14 -1.71
N LEU A 28 6.14 -19.43 -1.63
CA LEU A 28 5.19 -19.10 -2.69
C LEU A 28 4.92 -17.59 -2.68
N ILE A 29 4.63 -17.03 -1.51
CA ILE A 29 4.35 -15.60 -1.29
C ILE A 29 5.51 -14.73 -1.80
N GLU A 30 6.76 -15.08 -1.49
CA GLU A 30 7.95 -14.33 -1.92
C GLU A 30 8.13 -14.23 -3.45
N LYS A 31 7.58 -15.21 -4.18
CA LYS A 31 7.62 -15.27 -5.65
C LYS A 31 6.37 -14.68 -6.30
N SER A 32 5.38 -14.28 -5.50
CA SER A 32 4.09 -13.86 -6.00
C SER A 32 4.11 -12.39 -6.46
N ASN A 33 3.37 -12.09 -7.53
CA ASN A 33 3.20 -10.76 -8.07
C ASN A 33 1.89 -10.65 -8.87
N PHE A 34 0.76 -10.80 -8.17
CA PHE A 34 -0.57 -10.92 -8.76
C PHE A 34 -0.92 -9.79 -9.75
N PHE A 35 -0.61 -8.53 -9.42
CA PHE A 35 -0.87 -7.39 -10.29
C PHE A 35 0.22 -7.15 -11.34
N GLY A 36 1.30 -7.95 -11.36
CA GLY A 36 2.39 -7.78 -12.32
C GLY A 36 3.20 -6.50 -12.12
N ASN A 37 3.28 -5.97 -10.90
CA ASN A 37 3.98 -4.73 -10.58
C ASN A 37 5.50 -4.86 -10.84
N THR A 38 6.10 -3.91 -11.57
CA THR A 38 7.51 -3.99 -12.00
C THR A 38 8.38 -2.81 -11.59
N ARG A 39 7.78 -1.69 -11.16
CA ARG A 39 8.53 -0.45 -10.90
C ARG A 39 9.39 -0.58 -9.66
N VAL A 40 10.44 0.24 -9.58
CA VAL A 40 11.28 0.36 -8.38
C VAL A 40 11.28 1.80 -7.87
N MET A 41 11.44 1.94 -6.55
CA MET A 41 11.46 3.24 -5.87
C MET A 41 12.75 3.99 -6.19
N LYS A 42 12.65 5.31 -6.43
CA LYS A 42 13.81 6.19 -6.47
C LYS A 42 14.26 6.58 -5.06
N ASN A 43 15.42 7.22 -4.96
CA ASN A 43 15.98 7.69 -3.69
C ASN A 43 15.03 8.61 -2.88
N THR A 44 14.04 9.25 -3.54
CA THR A 44 13.03 10.08 -2.86
C THR A 44 12.26 9.32 -1.77
N TRP A 45 12.10 8.00 -1.91
CA TRP A 45 11.45 7.13 -0.92
C TRP A 45 12.33 6.82 0.30
N TYR A 46 13.66 6.93 0.18
CA TYR A 46 14.59 6.72 1.28
C TYR A 46 14.85 7.98 2.09
N ILE A 47 14.66 9.17 1.50
CA ILE A 47 14.85 10.46 2.19
C ILE A 47 13.54 11.13 2.61
N GLY A 48 12.38 10.63 2.15
CA GLY A 48 11.06 11.21 2.44
C GLY A 48 10.83 12.56 1.75
N ASN A 49 11.15 12.65 0.46
CA ASN A 49 10.97 13.85 -0.35
C ASN A 49 10.28 13.54 -1.69
N THR A 50 9.18 12.80 -1.62
CA THR A 50 8.38 12.39 -2.78
C THR A 50 7.47 13.51 -3.28
N GLY A 51 7.18 14.51 -2.44
CA GLY A 51 6.21 15.57 -2.71
C GLY A 51 4.78 15.18 -2.33
N LEU A 52 4.57 14.00 -1.74
CA LEU A 52 3.28 13.56 -1.22
C LEU A 52 3.29 13.60 0.30
N PHE A 53 2.66 14.63 0.87
CA PHE A 53 2.86 15.01 2.26
C PHE A 53 2.68 13.88 3.30
N PRO A 54 1.60 13.05 3.29
CA PRO A 54 1.47 11.96 4.25
C PRO A 54 2.54 10.88 4.12
N LEU A 55 2.99 10.60 2.89
CA LEU A 55 4.07 9.64 2.63
C LEU A 55 5.40 10.18 3.15
N ASP A 56 5.72 11.42 2.83
CA ASP A 56 6.95 12.08 3.29
C ASP A 56 7.00 12.18 4.82
N TYR A 57 5.88 12.50 5.45
CA TYR A 57 5.74 12.49 6.91
C TYR A 57 6.03 11.10 7.48
N SER A 58 5.40 10.06 6.92
CA SER A 58 5.55 8.69 7.40
C SER A 58 6.99 8.19 7.25
N ILE A 59 7.64 8.44 6.10
CA ILE A 59 9.03 8.05 5.86
C ILE A 59 9.97 8.79 6.82
N LYS A 60 9.81 10.11 7.00
CA LYS A 60 10.65 10.88 7.93
C LYS A 60 10.50 10.43 9.38
N SER A 61 9.28 10.07 9.78
CA SER A 61 9.02 9.48 11.10
C SER A 61 9.78 8.14 11.24
N THR A 62 9.67 7.26 10.24
CA THR A 62 10.41 5.98 10.22
C THR A 62 11.92 6.19 10.24
N LEU A 63 12.48 7.15 9.49
CA LEU A 63 13.91 7.45 9.51
C LEU A 63 14.39 7.93 10.89
N LYS A 64 13.55 8.70 11.60
CA LYS A 64 13.91 9.24 12.92
C LYS A 64 13.86 8.18 14.02
N TYR A 65 12.90 7.27 13.96
CA TYR A 65 12.60 6.34 15.07
C TYR A 65 12.86 4.87 14.74
N SER A 66 13.19 4.53 13.49
CA SER A 66 13.22 3.16 12.96
C SER A 66 11.91 2.39 13.19
N TYR A 67 10.81 3.14 13.36
CA TYR A 67 9.50 2.65 13.77
C TYR A 67 8.38 3.54 13.24
N SER A 68 7.23 2.93 12.98
CA SER A 68 5.96 3.58 12.70
C SER A 68 4.85 2.61 13.09
N HIS A 69 3.66 3.15 13.38
CA HIS A 69 2.54 2.29 13.76
C HIS A 69 2.01 1.50 12.56
N HIS A 70 1.40 0.34 12.82
CA HIS A 70 0.92 -0.59 11.79
C HIS A 70 0.09 0.08 10.69
N ILE A 71 -0.79 1.02 11.07
CA ILE A 71 -1.67 1.68 10.10
C ILE A 71 -0.92 2.60 9.13
N GLU A 72 0.21 3.19 9.55
CA GLU A 72 1.07 3.98 8.66
C GLU A 72 1.80 3.06 7.66
N ARG A 73 2.31 1.92 8.14
CA ARG A 73 2.93 0.90 7.28
C ARG A 73 1.95 0.41 6.21
N LEU A 74 0.73 0.08 6.61
CA LEU A 74 -0.28 -0.52 5.73
C LEU A 74 -0.93 0.52 4.80
N MET A 75 -1.53 1.56 5.35
CA MET A 75 -2.44 2.44 4.61
C MET A 75 -1.78 3.67 4.01
N ILE A 76 -0.54 3.98 4.41
CA ILE A 76 0.29 5.00 3.75
C ILE A 76 1.35 4.30 2.90
N GLN A 77 2.35 3.68 3.52
CA GLN A 77 3.56 3.24 2.81
C GLN A 77 3.25 2.11 1.81
N ALA A 78 2.73 0.97 2.26
CA ALA A 78 2.45 -0.17 1.39
C ALA A 78 1.33 0.12 0.39
N ASN A 79 0.25 0.79 0.83
CA ASN A 79 -0.82 1.26 -0.07
C ASN A 79 -0.24 2.08 -1.23
N ILE A 80 0.55 3.13 -0.95
CA ILE A 80 1.07 4.01 -2.00
C ILE A 80 2.11 3.30 -2.87
N MET A 81 2.94 2.41 -2.31
CA MET A 81 3.82 1.54 -3.10
C MET A 81 3.02 0.67 -4.07
N ASN A 82 1.91 0.08 -3.65
CA ASN A 82 1.07 -0.74 -4.50
C ASN A 82 0.37 0.08 -5.59
N LEU A 83 -0.17 1.26 -5.23
CA LEU A 83 -0.78 2.18 -6.18
C LEU A 83 0.22 2.71 -7.22
N CYS A 84 1.50 2.80 -6.87
CA CYS A 84 2.59 3.15 -7.77
C CYS A 84 3.18 1.95 -8.53
N GLU A 85 2.53 0.78 -8.49
CA GLU A 85 2.96 -0.43 -9.21
C GLU A 85 4.40 -0.86 -8.88
N ILE A 86 4.84 -0.61 -7.63
CA ILE A 86 6.17 -1.02 -7.15
C ILE A 86 6.22 -2.54 -7.03
N ASN A 87 7.31 -3.11 -7.52
CA ASN A 87 7.58 -4.54 -7.43
C ASN A 87 7.54 -5.01 -5.97
N PRO A 88 6.80 -6.09 -5.63
CA PRO A 88 6.65 -6.55 -4.25
C PRO A 88 7.99 -6.84 -3.54
N LYS A 89 9.00 -7.33 -4.28
CA LYS A 89 10.34 -7.56 -3.72
C LYS A 89 11.05 -6.25 -3.38
N ALA A 90 10.87 -5.20 -4.18
CA ALA A 90 11.42 -3.89 -3.88
C ALA A 90 10.75 -3.26 -2.65
N SER A 91 9.43 -3.36 -2.53
CA SER A 91 8.70 -2.96 -1.31
C SER A 91 9.18 -3.74 -0.09
N TYR A 92 9.34 -5.06 -0.22
CA TYR A 92 9.85 -5.93 0.83
C TYR A 92 11.23 -5.49 1.33
N ASN A 93 12.18 -5.28 0.42
CA ASN A 93 13.54 -4.86 0.78
C ASN A 93 13.50 -3.52 1.53
N TRP A 94 12.70 -2.56 1.08
CA TRP A 94 12.54 -1.27 1.76
C TRP A 94 12.00 -1.43 3.19
N PHE A 95 10.97 -2.27 3.40
CA PHE A 95 10.47 -2.53 4.75
C PHE A 95 11.50 -3.25 5.63
N MET A 96 12.31 -4.14 5.06
CA MET A 96 13.40 -4.80 5.78
C MET A 96 14.48 -3.81 6.21
N GLU A 97 14.82 -2.85 5.37
CA GLU A 97 15.85 -1.84 5.60
C GLU A 97 15.41 -0.76 6.61
N MET A 98 14.13 -0.38 6.61
CA MET A 98 13.65 0.81 7.32
C MET A 98 13.17 0.58 8.76
N TYR A 99 12.92 -0.66 9.15
CA TYR A 99 12.29 -0.98 10.45
C TYR A 99 13.17 -1.83 11.35
N ILE A 100 13.25 -1.44 12.63
CA ILE A 100 14.02 -2.16 13.65
C ILE A 100 13.43 -3.55 13.98
N ASP A 101 12.13 -3.74 13.74
CA ASP A 101 11.40 -4.97 14.01
C ASP A 101 11.24 -5.86 12.76
N SER A 102 12.10 -5.68 11.76
CA SER A 102 12.07 -6.45 10.52
C SER A 102 12.70 -7.84 10.68
N SER A 103 12.04 -8.85 10.13
CA SER A 103 12.51 -10.23 10.02
C SER A 103 11.72 -10.92 8.93
N ASP A 104 12.32 -11.85 8.18
CA ASP A 104 11.67 -12.42 6.99
C ASP A 104 10.30 -13.03 7.32
N TRP A 105 10.23 -13.79 8.42
CA TRP A 105 9.00 -14.51 8.79
C TRP A 105 7.80 -13.61 9.08
N VAL A 106 8.03 -12.37 9.50
CA VAL A 106 6.96 -11.41 9.77
C VAL A 106 6.76 -10.46 8.60
N MET A 107 7.82 -10.03 7.93
CA MET A 107 7.72 -9.06 6.83
C MET A 107 7.21 -9.69 5.54
N THR A 108 7.56 -10.94 5.23
CA THR A 108 7.08 -11.62 4.01
C THR A 108 5.55 -11.57 3.90
N PRO A 109 4.77 -12.15 4.84
CA PRO A 109 3.32 -12.14 4.71
C PRO A 109 2.70 -10.74 4.90
N ASN A 110 3.29 -9.87 5.74
CA ASN A 110 2.76 -8.51 5.91
C ASN A 110 2.95 -7.64 4.67
N VAL A 111 4.12 -7.67 4.03
CA VAL A 111 4.41 -6.81 2.88
C VAL A 111 3.81 -7.38 1.61
N TYR A 112 4.13 -8.64 1.27
CA TYR A 112 3.66 -9.23 0.01
C TYR A 112 2.15 -9.40 0.02
N SER A 113 1.58 -10.01 1.06
CA SER A 113 0.15 -10.33 1.07
C SER A 113 -0.70 -9.18 1.58
N MET A 114 -0.52 -8.74 2.83
CA MET A 114 -1.41 -7.73 3.41
C MET A 114 -1.23 -6.35 2.77
N GLY A 115 0.02 -5.91 2.57
CA GLY A 115 0.32 -4.59 2.01
C GLY A 115 0.14 -4.50 0.50
N MET A 116 0.73 -5.44 -0.24
CA MET A 116 0.80 -5.38 -1.70
C MET A 116 -0.23 -6.27 -2.42
N PHE A 117 -0.91 -7.19 -1.72
CA PHE A 117 -1.81 -8.18 -2.32
C PHE A 117 -1.15 -8.99 -3.44
N ALA A 118 0.16 -9.19 -3.34
CA ALA A 118 0.98 -9.84 -4.35
C ALA A 118 0.67 -11.34 -4.49
N ASP A 119 0.13 -11.96 -3.44
CA ASP A 119 -0.28 -13.37 -3.39
C ASP A 119 -1.64 -13.65 -4.01
N GLY A 120 -2.37 -12.62 -4.47
CA GLY A 120 -3.71 -12.79 -5.06
C GLY A 120 -4.78 -13.22 -4.07
N GLY A 121 -4.50 -13.16 -2.77
CA GLY A 121 -5.48 -13.35 -1.70
C GLY A 121 -5.38 -14.65 -0.91
N ILE A 122 -4.18 -15.21 -0.76
CA ILE A 122 -3.91 -16.31 0.17
C ILE A 122 -4.18 -15.87 1.61
N LEU A 123 -3.69 -14.67 1.98
CA LEU A 123 -3.89 -14.13 3.33
C LEU A 123 -5.16 -13.26 3.44
N ALA A 124 -5.38 -12.39 2.46
CA ALA A 124 -6.44 -11.38 2.51
C ALA A 124 -7.44 -11.57 1.37
N THR A 125 -8.72 -11.29 1.61
CA THR A 125 -9.76 -11.44 0.56
C THR A 125 -9.92 -10.20 -0.33
N LYS A 126 -9.23 -9.10 -0.01
CA LYS A 126 -9.23 -7.86 -0.79
C LYS A 126 -7.90 -7.12 -0.60
N PRO A 127 -7.42 -6.37 -1.61
CA PRO A 127 -6.29 -5.46 -1.44
C PRO A 127 -6.66 -4.31 -0.49
N TYR A 128 -5.72 -3.94 0.39
CA TYR A 128 -5.83 -2.76 1.24
C TYR A 128 -5.37 -1.51 0.47
N VAL A 129 -6.21 -1.05 -0.46
CA VAL A 129 -5.99 0.19 -1.21
C VAL A 129 -6.95 1.29 -0.77
N CYS A 130 -6.46 2.52 -0.68
CA CYS A 130 -7.30 3.68 -0.37
C CYS A 130 -6.81 4.99 -1.00
N GLY A 131 -7.78 5.89 -1.27
CA GLY A 131 -7.51 7.29 -1.61
C GLY A 131 -7.38 8.21 -0.39
N SER A 132 -7.31 9.51 -0.67
CA SER A 132 -7.07 10.57 0.31
C SER A 132 -8.10 10.65 1.43
N ASN A 133 -9.36 10.32 1.13
CA ASN A 133 -10.46 10.36 2.08
C ASN A 133 -10.24 9.46 3.30
N TYR A 134 -9.61 8.30 3.13
CA TYR A 134 -9.32 7.40 4.25
C TYR A 134 -8.27 8.00 5.18
N ILE A 135 -7.13 8.43 4.61
CA ILE A 135 -6.00 9.01 5.35
C ILE A 135 -6.45 10.26 6.14
N ARG A 136 -7.26 11.13 5.53
CA ARG A 136 -7.79 12.33 6.20
C ARG A 136 -8.67 11.99 7.40
N LYS A 137 -9.53 10.98 7.28
CA LYS A 137 -10.44 10.57 8.35
C LYS A 137 -9.74 9.86 9.50
N MET A 138 -8.72 9.06 9.20
CA MET A 138 -8.09 8.17 10.19
C MET A 138 -6.84 8.76 10.85
N MET A 139 -6.17 9.71 10.19
CA MET A 139 -4.82 10.17 10.60
C MET A 139 -4.73 11.71 10.74
N ASN A 140 -5.85 12.43 10.78
CA ASN A 140 -5.93 13.88 11.04
C ASN A 140 -5.12 14.78 10.09
N PHE A 141 -4.76 14.29 8.89
CA PHE A 141 -4.12 15.13 7.88
C PHE A 141 -5.10 16.17 7.32
N LYS A 142 -4.66 17.44 7.28
CA LYS A 142 -5.42 18.51 6.62
C LYS A 142 -5.49 18.27 5.11
N LYS A 143 -6.59 18.70 4.50
CA LYS A 143 -6.74 18.68 3.04
C LYS A 143 -5.64 19.55 2.41
N GLY A 144 -5.06 19.07 1.31
CA GLY A 144 -4.08 19.80 0.51
C GLY A 144 -3.89 19.15 -0.85
N ASP A 145 -2.95 19.65 -1.63
CA ASP A 145 -2.72 19.22 -3.03
C ASP A 145 -2.40 17.72 -3.17
N TRP A 146 -1.83 17.14 -2.11
CA TRP A 146 -1.56 15.71 -2.00
C TRP A 146 -2.83 14.84 -2.16
N CYS A 147 -4.02 15.37 -1.86
CA CYS A 147 -5.27 14.62 -1.95
C CYS A 147 -5.56 14.19 -3.38
N ASP A 148 -5.46 15.10 -4.34
CA ASP A 148 -5.74 14.80 -5.74
C ASP A 148 -4.66 13.89 -6.36
N ILE A 149 -3.41 14.03 -5.94
CA ILE A 149 -2.33 13.10 -6.34
C ILE A 149 -2.67 11.68 -5.87
N LEU A 150 -3.01 11.51 -4.59
CA LEU A 150 -3.32 10.18 -4.04
C LEU A 150 -4.62 9.60 -4.62
N ASP A 151 -5.65 10.43 -4.81
CA ASP A 151 -6.89 9.98 -5.44
C ASP A 151 -6.65 9.60 -6.91
N GLY A 152 -5.75 10.31 -7.61
CA GLY A 152 -5.27 9.92 -8.93
C GLY A 152 -4.60 8.57 -8.95
N LEU A 153 -3.63 8.34 -8.06
CA LEU A 153 -2.96 7.04 -7.90
C LEU A 153 -3.97 5.92 -7.64
N PHE A 154 -4.93 6.15 -6.75
CA PHE A 154 -5.98 5.19 -6.41
C PHE A 154 -6.88 4.86 -7.60
N TRP A 155 -7.46 5.86 -8.27
CA TRP A 155 -8.37 5.63 -9.38
C TRP A 155 -7.69 5.08 -10.62
N ARG A 156 -6.43 5.47 -10.86
CA ARG A 156 -5.58 4.88 -11.90
C ARG A 156 -5.36 3.39 -11.65
N PHE A 157 -5.00 3.01 -10.43
CA PHE A 157 -4.81 1.61 -10.06
C PHE A 157 -6.08 0.77 -10.25
N VAL A 158 -7.25 1.32 -9.85
CA VAL A 158 -8.55 0.68 -10.09
C VAL A 158 -8.84 0.55 -11.58
N ASN A 159 -8.50 1.57 -12.38
CA ASN A 159 -8.67 1.55 -13.84
C ASN A 159 -7.80 0.48 -14.51
N ASN A 160 -6.52 0.40 -14.14
CA ASN A 160 -5.58 -0.58 -14.70
C ASN A 160 -5.98 -2.02 -14.36
N ASN A 161 -6.53 -2.23 -13.15
CA ASN A 161 -6.94 -3.53 -12.66
C ASN A 161 -8.47 -3.75 -12.73
N LYS A 162 -9.16 -3.02 -13.63
CA LYS A 162 -10.64 -2.93 -13.64
C LYS A 162 -11.34 -4.29 -13.70
N LYS A 163 -10.77 -5.27 -14.43
CA LYS A 163 -11.32 -6.63 -14.51
C LYS A 163 -11.42 -7.27 -13.13
N PHE A 164 -10.31 -7.28 -12.37
CA PHE A 164 -10.28 -7.82 -11.01
C PHE A 164 -11.25 -7.11 -10.07
N PHE A 165 -11.26 -5.77 -10.09
CA PHE A 165 -12.16 -4.98 -9.23
C PHE A 165 -13.63 -5.21 -9.56
N LYS A 166 -13.97 -5.39 -10.85
CA LYS A 166 -15.35 -5.64 -11.30
C LYS A 166 -15.86 -7.03 -10.87
N GLU A 167 -15.00 -8.05 -10.93
CA GLU A 167 -15.36 -9.43 -10.57
C GLU A 167 -15.48 -9.62 -9.04
N ASN A 168 -14.78 -8.81 -8.24
CA ASN A 168 -14.86 -8.89 -6.78
C ASN A 168 -16.09 -8.16 -6.22
N ALA A 169 -17.04 -8.91 -5.65
CA ALA A 169 -18.31 -8.37 -5.12
C ALA A 169 -18.15 -7.25 -4.08
N ARG A 170 -17.05 -7.23 -3.31
CA ARG A 170 -16.79 -6.19 -2.30
C ARG A 170 -16.17 -4.91 -2.88
N LEU A 171 -15.65 -4.99 -4.10
CA LEU A 171 -14.85 -3.92 -4.73
C LEU A 171 -15.48 -3.38 -6.02
N SER A 172 -16.46 -4.09 -6.58
CA SER A 172 -17.13 -3.74 -7.84
C SER A 172 -17.70 -2.32 -7.84
N MET A 173 -18.12 -1.82 -6.67
CA MET A 173 -18.59 -0.44 -6.53
C MET A 173 -17.53 0.60 -6.92
N MET A 174 -16.24 0.32 -6.73
CA MET A 174 -15.17 1.23 -7.15
C MET A 174 -15.19 1.44 -8.67
N THR A 175 -15.42 0.36 -9.44
CA THR A 175 -15.50 0.48 -10.91
C THR A 175 -16.71 1.28 -11.37
N ILE A 176 -17.84 1.17 -10.66
CA ILE A 176 -19.05 1.93 -10.98
C ILE A 176 -18.86 3.42 -10.67
N ILE A 177 -18.19 3.77 -9.56
CA ILE A 177 -17.86 5.17 -9.25
C ILE A 177 -16.91 5.74 -10.31
N LEU A 178 -15.88 4.97 -10.69
CA LEU A 178 -14.91 5.37 -11.68
C LEU A 178 -15.57 5.65 -13.05
N ASP A 179 -16.53 4.83 -13.45
CA ASP A 179 -17.23 4.96 -14.73
C ASP A 179 -18.22 6.13 -14.76
N LYS A 180 -18.65 6.62 -13.59
CA LYS A 180 -19.51 7.81 -13.45
C LYS A 180 -18.73 9.10 -13.23
N MET A 181 -17.41 9.03 -13.11
CA MET A 181 -16.57 10.20 -12.91
C MET A 181 -16.48 11.01 -14.20
N GLU A 182 -16.65 12.33 -14.10
CA GLU A 182 -16.47 13.24 -15.25
C GLU A 182 -15.08 13.06 -15.88
N ASP A 183 -15.04 13.06 -17.21
CA ASP A 183 -13.81 12.78 -17.97
C ASP A 183 -12.71 13.81 -17.67
N ASP A 184 -13.04 15.10 -17.57
CA ASP A 184 -12.09 16.16 -17.22
C ASP A 184 -11.44 15.92 -15.85
N LYS A 185 -12.24 15.49 -14.88
CA LYS A 185 -11.75 15.15 -13.54
C LYS A 185 -10.85 13.91 -13.59
N LYS A 186 -11.24 12.89 -14.36
CA LYS A 186 -10.46 11.65 -14.52
C LYS A 186 -9.10 11.94 -15.17
N LEU A 187 -9.08 12.72 -16.25
CA LEU A 187 -7.87 13.14 -16.95
C LEU A 187 -6.92 13.91 -16.01
N ARG A 188 -7.45 14.88 -15.26
CA ARG A 188 -6.66 15.66 -14.28
C ARG A 188 -6.04 14.77 -13.21
N LEU A 189 -6.82 13.88 -12.61
CA LEU A 189 -6.35 12.97 -11.57
C LEU A 189 -5.30 11.98 -12.10
N PHE A 190 -5.50 11.42 -13.29
CA PHE A 190 -4.55 10.49 -13.89
C PHE A 190 -3.25 11.17 -14.28
N SER A 191 -3.30 12.40 -14.80
CA SER A 191 -2.11 13.20 -15.09
C SER A 191 -1.28 13.47 -13.83
N LEU A 192 -1.93 13.84 -12.71
CA LEU A 192 -1.23 14.03 -11.44
C LEU A 192 -0.59 12.73 -10.92
N ALA A 193 -1.26 11.60 -11.11
CA ALA A 193 -0.75 10.28 -10.73
C ALA A 193 0.49 9.89 -11.55
N GLU A 194 0.44 10.02 -12.87
CA GLU A 194 1.57 9.70 -13.75
C GLU A 194 2.77 10.61 -13.46
N ASN A 195 2.55 11.92 -13.30
CA ASN A 195 3.62 12.85 -12.92
C ASN A 195 4.30 12.44 -11.60
N PHE A 196 3.52 11.99 -10.60
CA PHE A 196 4.09 11.49 -9.34
C PHE A 196 4.89 10.20 -9.54
N ILE A 197 4.35 9.24 -10.30
CA ILE A 197 5.00 7.94 -10.58
C ILE A 197 6.31 8.17 -11.34
N GLU A 198 6.31 8.96 -12.41
CA GLU A 198 7.50 9.28 -13.21
C GLU A 198 8.58 9.94 -12.36
N LYS A 199 8.21 10.89 -11.50
CA LYS A 199 9.16 11.59 -10.64
C LYS A 199 9.77 10.67 -9.58
N ASN A 200 9.00 9.76 -9.00
CA ASN A 200 9.38 9.01 -7.80
C ASN A 200 9.68 7.52 -8.02
N THR A 201 9.49 6.99 -9.22
CA THR A 201 9.79 5.60 -9.57
C THR A 201 10.62 5.52 -10.85
N SER A 202 11.22 4.37 -11.09
CA SER A 202 11.82 4.03 -12.39
C SER A 202 11.24 2.72 -12.90
N SER A 203 11.01 2.66 -14.21
CA SER A 203 10.77 1.40 -14.90
C SER A 203 12.07 0.58 -14.86
N LYS A 204 11.97 -0.68 -14.46
CA LYS A 204 13.09 -1.62 -14.54
C LYS A 204 13.19 -2.19 -15.94
#